data_AF-A0A2G5B485-F1
#
_entry.id   AF-A0A2G5B485-F1
#
_cell.length_a   1.000
_cell.length_b   1.000
_cell.length_c   1.000
_cell.angle_alpha   90.00
_cell.angle_beta   90.00
_cell.angle_gamma   90.00
#
_symmetry.space_group_name_H-M   'P 1'
#
loop_
_entity.id
_entity.type
_entity.pdbx_description
1 polymer ?
#
loop_
_entity_poly.entity_id
_entity_poly.type
_entity_poly.pdbx_seq_one_letter_code
_entity_poly.pdbx_strand_id
1 'polypeptide(L)'
;YWMRPPLEDLRAMTTQQLRGVRNLTVGRNGVGQVSFGKAVDLTTVGSLGAIAGGVVLFSDRVCTVYPDESNKPARGHGLNVPATISLHNCWPVDRATGEPIEHMDDPRVRKHIRRLRRIEETEFVDFVDGTWIFRVEH
;
A
#
# COMPACT_ATOMS: atom_id res chain seq x y z
N TYR A 1 -12.76 -3.56 0.05
CA TYR A 1 -11.42 -3.87 -0.48
C TYR A 1 -11.57 -4.45 -1.88
N TRP A 2 -10.50 -4.44 -2.66
CA TRP A 2 -10.42 -5.05 -3.99
C TRP A 2 -8.99 -5.55 -4.24
N MET A 3 -8.82 -6.44 -5.22
CA MET A 3 -7.51 -6.90 -5.67
C MET A 3 -7.50 -7.15 -7.18
N ARG A 4 -6.30 -7.06 -7.77
CA ARG A 4 -6.02 -7.40 -9.16
C ARG A 4 -4.77 -8.29 -9.21
N PRO A 5 -4.79 -9.49 -9.81
CA PRO A 5 -5.98 -10.20 -10.31
C PRO A 5 -7.08 -10.37 -9.24
N PRO A 6 -8.37 -10.45 -9.62
CA PRO A 6 -9.45 -10.66 -8.67
C PRO A 6 -9.31 -12.01 -7.96
N LEU A 7 -9.91 -12.12 -6.77
CA LEU A 7 -9.79 -13.31 -5.92
C LEU A 7 -10.22 -14.61 -6.63
N GLU A 8 -11.23 -14.52 -7.49
CA GLU A 8 -11.73 -15.67 -8.27
C GLU A 8 -10.66 -16.21 -9.23
N ASP A 9 -9.95 -15.32 -9.93
CA ASP A 9 -8.85 -15.69 -10.81
C ASP A 9 -7.71 -16.34 -10.01
N LEU A 10 -7.36 -15.77 -8.85
CA LEU A 10 -6.33 -16.34 -7.97
C LEU A 10 -6.72 -17.74 -7.48
N ARG A 11 -8.00 -17.98 -7.18
CA ARG A 11 -8.50 -19.30 -6.77
C ARG A 11 -8.49 -20.33 -7.91
N ALA A 12 -8.60 -19.87 -9.16
CA ALA A 12 -8.50 -20.71 -10.34
C ALA A 12 -7.05 -21.05 -10.72
N MET A 13 -6.05 -20.35 -10.16
CA MET A 13 -4.64 -20.63 -10.41
C MET A 13 -4.18 -21.91 -9.71
N THR A 14 -3.30 -22.64 -10.37
CA THR A 14 -2.57 -23.76 -9.78
C THR A 14 -1.56 -23.27 -8.74
N THR A 15 -1.14 -24.15 -7.83
CA THR A 15 -0.08 -23.86 -6.84
C THR A 15 1.20 -23.34 -7.49
N GLN A 16 1.56 -23.83 -8.67
CA GLN A 16 2.74 -23.36 -9.40
C GLN A 16 2.57 -21.93 -9.92
N GLN A 17 1.37 -21.57 -10.39
CA GLN A 17 1.06 -20.21 -10.82
C GLN A 17 1.02 -19.24 -9.62
N LEU A 18 0.49 -19.69 -8.48
CA LEU A 18 0.42 -18.89 -7.25
C LEU A 18 1.79 -18.54 -6.66
N ARG A 19 2.84 -19.30 -6.97
CA ARG A 19 4.22 -18.98 -6.54
C ARG A 19 4.84 -17.76 -7.23
N GLY A 20 4.22 -17.28 -8.30
CA GLY A 20 4.79 -16.24 -9.15
C GLY A 20 3.76 -15.28 -9.72
N VAL A 21 2.79 -14.86 -8.90
CA VAL A 21 1.75 -13.92 -9.34
C VAL A 21 2.37 -12.56 -9.59
N ARG A 22 2.23 -12.04 -10.81
CA ARG A 22 2.77 -10.73 -11.20
C ARG A 22 1.70 -9.66 -11.12
N ASN A 23 2.13 -8.41 -10.91
CA ASN A 23 1.28 -7.23 -10.90
C ASN A 23 0.12 -7.34 -9.90
N LEU A 24 0.36 -8.02 -8.77
CA LEU A 24 -0.63 -8.07 -7.71
C LEU A 24 -0.83 -6.65 -7.18
N THR A 25 -2.07 -6.19 -7.18
CA THR A 25 -2.47 -4.93 -6.59
C THR A 25 -3.59 -5.20 -5.60
N VAL A 26 -3.50 -4.62 -4.40
CA VAL A 26 -4.54 -4.71 -3.37
C VAL A 26 -4.92 -3.31 -2.97
N GLY A 27 -6.21 -3.02 -2.88
CA GLY A 27 -6.69 -1.68 -2.57
C GLY A 27 -7.92 -1.64 -1.69
N ARG A 28 -8.15 -0.46 -1.11
CA ARG A 28 -9.36 -0.11 -0.37
C ARG A 28 -9.92 1.16 -0.97
N ASN A 29 -11.15 1.06 -1.50
CA ASN A 29 -11.86 2.19 -2.11
C ASN A 29 -11.88 3.39 -1.15
N GLY A 30 -11.52 4.57 -1.68
CA GLY A 30 -11.47 5.81 -0.91
C GLY A 30 -10.26 5.98 0.02
N VAL A 31 -9.38 4.98 0.14
CA VAL A 31 -8.21 5.04 1.05
C VAL A 31 -6.89 4.92 0.30
N GLY A 32 -6.75 3.95 -0.61
CA GLY A 32 -5.51 3.75 -1.32
C GLY A 32 -5.31 2.35 -1.87
N GLN A 33 -4.09 2.07 -2.33
CA GLN A 33 -3.67 0.78 -2.88
C GLN A 33 -2.18 0.53 -2.70
N VAL A 34 -1.80 -0.74 -2.77
CA VAL A 34 -0.43 -1.23 -2.84
C VAL A 34 -0.29 -2.10 -4.08
N SER A 35 0.76 -1.85 -4.87
CA SER A 35 1.07 -2.57 -6.09
C SER A 35 2.43 -3.24 -5.97
N PHE A 36 2.46 -4.56 -6.07
CA PHE A 36 3.66 -5.37 -6.03
C PHE A 36 4.21 -5.51 -7.47
N GLY A 37 5.33 -4.82 -7.73
CA GLY A 37 5.95 -4.80 -9.07
C GLY A 37 6.71 -6.08 -9.41
N LYS A 38 7.12 -6.85 -8.40
CA LYS A 38 7.77 -8.16 -8.57
C LYS A 38 6.74 -9.28 -8.47
N ALA A 39 7.10 -10.45 -8.99
CA ALA A 39 6.30 -11.65 -8.77
C ALA A 39 6.28 -12.00 -7.28
N VAL A 40 5.10 -12.30 -6.75
CA VAL A 40 4.88 -12.66 -5.35
C VAL A 40 4.46 -14.11 -5.22
N ASP A 41 4.86 -14.74 -4.11
CA ASP A 41 4.43 -16.08 -3.76
C ASP A 41 3.21 -16.01 -2.85
N LEU A 42 2.05 -16.41 -3.36
CA LEU A 42 0.79 -16.45 -2.62
C LEU A 42 0.52 -17.83 -2.00
N THR A 43 1.42 -18.80 -2.15
CA THR A 43 1.26 -20.11 -1.52
C THR A 43 1.58 -20.09 -0.02
N THR A 44 2.30 -19.07 0.43
CA THR A 44 2.66 -18.89 1.85
C THR A 44 1.62 -18.10 2.63
N VAL A 45 0.62 -17.48 1.98
CA VAL A 45 -0.47 -16.82 2.70
C VAL A 45 -1.50 -17.86 3.13
N GLY A 46 -1.93 -17.81 4.39
CA GLY A 46 -2.86 -18.81 4.93
C GLY A 46 -4.21 -18.86 4.19
N SER A 47 -4.66 -17.73 3.62
CA SER A 47 -5.85 -17.68 2.78
C SER A 47 -5.74 -16.53 1.76
N LEU A 48 -5.98 -16.84 0.48
CA LEU A 48 -6.07 -15.83 -0.58
C LEU A 48 -7.15 -14.78 -0.28
N GLY A 49 -8.26 -15.20 0.35
CA GLY A 49 -9.35 -14.30 0.73
C GLY A 49 -8.97 -13.35 1.86
N ALA A 50 -7.97 -13.71 2.67
CA ALA A 50 -7.47 -12.87 3.76
C ALA A 50 -6.39 -11.89 3.31
N ILE A 51 -5.94 -11.93 2.05
CA ILE A 51 -4.93 -10.98 1.54
C ILE A 51 -5.45 -9.55 1.71
N ALA A 52 -6.65 -9.26 1.20
CA ALA A 52 -7.25 -7.95 1.29
C ALA A 52 -8.06 -7.80 2.59
N GLY A 53 -7.61 -6.94 3.50
CA GLY A 53 -8.27 -6.76 4.80
C GLY A 53 -7.77 -7.68 5.90
N GLY A 54 -6.72 -8.47 5.66
CA GLY A 54 -6.02 -9.27 6.67
C GLY A 54 -4.52 -9.10 6.55
N VAL A 55 -3.91 -9.62 5.48
CA VAL A 55 -2.47 -9.46 5.22
C VAL A 55 -2.13 -8.02 4.84
N VAL A 56 -2.95 -7.41 3.97
CA VAL A 56 -2.85 -6.00 3.59
C VAL A 56 -3.99 -5.24 4.26
N LEU A 57 -3.64 -4.33 5.15
CA LEU A 57 -4.57 -3.45 5.85
C LEU A 57 -4.36 -2.00 5.44
N PHE A 58 -5.47 -1.32 5.17
CA PHE A 58 -5.50 0.11 4.96
C PHE A 58 -6.28 0.77 6.10
N SER A 59 -5.68 1.75 6.76
CA SER A 59 -6.33 2.70 7.67
C SER A 59 -6.11 4.12 7.18
N ASP A 60 -6.58 5.13 7.93
CA ASP A 60 -6.44 6.53 7.50
C ASP A 60 -4.96 6.87 7.29
N ARG A 61 -4.60 7.15 6.03
CA ARG A 61 -3.23 7.53 5.60
C ARG A 61 -2.15 6.52 5.98
N VAL A 62 -2.51 5.24 6.16
CA VAL A 62 -1.57 4.17 6.50
C VAL A 62 -1.91 2.90 5.71
N CYS A 63 -0.87 2.25 5.19
CA CYS A 63 -0.92 0.90 4.64
C CYS A 63 0.04 0.02 5.42
N THR A 64 -0.43 -1.14 5.87
CA THR A 64 0.37 -2.14 6.58
C THR A 64 0.26 -3.47 5.86
N VAL A 65 1.40 -4.08 5.56
CA VAL A 65 1.49 -5.45 5.01
C VAL A 65 2.08 -6.33 6.11
N TYR A 66 1.40 -7.42 6.44
CA TYR A 66 1.66 -8.26 7.61
C TYR A 66 1.54 -7.49 8.94
N PRO A 67 0.32 -7.14 9.38
CA PRO A 67 0.11 -6.47 10.67
C PRO A 67 0.52 -7.34 11.87
N ASP A 68 0.52 -8.66 11.70
CA ASP A 68 1.04 -9.61 12.68
C ASP A 68 2.45 -10.05 12.26
N GLU A 69 3.45 -9.57 13.01
CA GLU A 69 4.87 -9.84 12.76
C GLU A 69 5.21 -11.33 12.86
N SER A 70 4.44 -12.15 13.60
CA SER A 70 4.67 -13.60 13.68
C SER A 70 4.40 -14.33 12.36
N ASN A 71 3.58 -13.72 11.50
CA ASN A 71 3.20 -14.24 10.19
C ASN A 71 3.94 -13.53 9.04
N LYS A 72 4.85 -12.60 9.36
CA LYS A 72 5.63 -11.86 8.37
C LYS A 72 6.77 -12.73 7.84
N PRO A 73 6.79 -13.06 6.54
CA PRO A 73 7.85 -13.87 5.96
C PRO A 73 9.17 -13.09 5.87
N ALA A 74 10.27 -13.77 5.61
CA ALA A 74 11.56 -13.10 5.36
C ALA A 74 11.50 -12.14 4.18
N ARG A 75 12.37 -11.12 4.15
CA ARG A 75 12.47 -10.18 3.02
C ARG A 75 12.63 -10.94 1.70
N GLY A 76 11.90 -10.51 0.68
CA GLY A 76 11.88 -11.16 -0.63
C GLY A 76 10.89 -12.32 -0.76
N HIS A 77 10.19 -12.72 0.30
CA HIS A 77 9.26 -13.85 0.30
C HIS A 77 7.81 -13.37 0.54
N GLY A 78 6.84 -14.13 0.03
CA GLY A 78 5.43 -13.78 0.15
C GLY A 78 5.13 -12.41 -0.45
N LEU A 79 4.49 -11.55 0.36
CA LEU A 79 4.25 -10.13 0.06
C LEU A 79 5.29 -9.19 0.69
N ASN A 80 6.31 -9.70 1.39
CA ASN A 80 7.39 -8.90 2.01
C ASN A 80 8.44 -8.56 0.94
N VAL A 81 8.00 -7.88 -0.12
CA VAL A 81 8.78 -7.56 -1.32
C VAL A 81 8.57 -6.09 -1.68
N PRO A 82 9.44 -5.49 -2.53
CA PRO A 82 9.27 -4.10 -2.93
C PRO A 82 7.90 -3.82 -3.54
N ALA A 83 7.27 -2.74 -3.09
CA ALA A 83 5.94 -2.34 -3.53
C ALA A 83 5.83 -0.82 -3.70
N THR A 84 4.89 -0.39 -4.55
CA THR A 84 4.48 1.01 -4.67
C THR A 84 3.14 1.18 -3.99
N ILE A 85 3.06 2.13 -3.06
CA ILE A 85 1.87 2.44 -2.28
C ILE A 85 1.37 3.81 -2.69
N SER A 86 0.04 3.95 -2.84
CA SER A 86 -0.63 5.24 -2.99
C SER A 86 -1.73 5.37 -1.95
N LEU A 87 -1.68 6.43 -1.14
CA LEU A 87 -2.64 6.73 -0.07
C LEU A 87 -3.36 8.04 -0.38
N HIS A 88 -4.68 8.01 -0.35
CA HIS A 88 -5.54 9.16 -0.63
C HIS A 88 -5.75 10.01 0.63
N ASN A 89 -6.22 11.25 0.45
CA ASN A 89 -6.57 12.18 1.53
C ASN A 89 -5.42 12.46 2.53
N CYS A 90 -4.17 12.38 2.06
CA CYS A 90 -2.96 12.68 2.82
C CYS A 90 -2.68 14.20 2.91
N TRP A 91 -3.71 15.03 3.03
CA TRP A 91 -3.57 16.47 3.19
C TRP A 91 -3.07 16.83 4.60
N PRO A 92 -2.23 17.88 4.77
CA PRO A 92 -2.02 18.46 6.08
C PRO A 92 -3.32 19.07 6.60
N VAL A 93 -3.46 19.09 7.92
CA VAL A 93 -4.64 19.60 8.61
C VAL A 93 -4.33 20.97 9.20
N ASP A 94 -5.26 21.91 9.05
CA ASP A 94 -5.21 23.20 9.73
C ASP A 94 -5.46 23.00 11.23
N ARG A 95 -4.56 23.53 12.07
CA ARG A 95 -4.62 23.34 13.52
C ARG A 95 -5.77 24.10 14.18
N ALA A 96 -6.26 25.17 13.56
CA ALA A 96 -7.33 25.99 14.13
C ALA A 96 -8.71 25.40 13.81
N THR A 97 -8.90 24.89 12.59
CA THR A 97 -10.21 24.40 12.12
C THR A 97 -10.34 22.88 12.19
N GLY A 98 -9.22 22.14 12.17
CA GLY A 98 -9.24 20.67 12.02
C GLY A 98 -9.50 20.21 10.59
N GLU A 99 -9.63 21.13 9.63
CA GLU A 99 -9.96 20.83 8.24
C GLU A 99 -8.69 20.56 7.39
N PRO A 100 -8.80 19.71 6.35
CA PRO A 100 -7.74 19.53 5.36
C PRO A 100 -7.40 20.83 4.61
N ILE A 101 -6.10 21.05 4.36
CA ILE A 101 -5.62 22.16 3.53
C ILE A 101 -5.37 21.62 2.11
N GLU A 102 -6.36 21.77 1.23
CA GLU A 102 -6.41 21.13 -0.11
C GLU A 102 -5.95 22.04 -1.25
N HIS A 103 -4.88 22.81 -1.00
CA HIS A 103 -4.32 23.74 -1.99
C HIS A 103 -2.83 23.46 -2.19
N MET A 104 -2.48 22.93 -3.36
CA MET A 104 -1.10 22.51 -3.68
C MET A 104 -0.06 23.64 -3.55
N ASP A 105 -0.48 24.89 -3.80
CA ASP A 105 0.40 26.07 -3.69
C ASP A 105 0.61 26.57 -2.25
N ASP A 106 -0.19 26.08 -1.29
CA ASP A 106 -0.10 26.49 0.11
C ASP A 106 1.28 26.13 0.69
N PRO A 107 1.99 27.09 1.32
CA PRO A 107 3.28 26.83 1.98
C PRO A 107 3.26 25.65 2.97
N ARG A 108 2.13 25.40 3.63
CA ARG A 108 1.91 24.30 4.59
C ARG A 108 1.85 22.95 3.88
N VAL A 109 1.23 22.88 2.69
CA VAL A 109 1.26 21.69 1.82
C VAL A 109 2.68 21.44 1.32
N ARG A 110 3.41 22.46 0.87
CA ARG A 110 4.83 22.32 0.48
C ARG A 110 5.70 21.82 1.65
N LYS A 111 5.46 22.30 2.87
CA LYS A 111 6.13 21.80 4.09
C LYS A 111 5.77 20.35 4.40
N HIS A 112 4.50 19.98 4.22
CA HIS A 112 4.01 18.61 4.37
C HIS A 112 4.71 17.65 3.41
N ILE A 113 4.77 17.99 2.11
CA ILE A 113 5.46 17.18 1.09
C ILE A 113 6.95 17.02 1.42
N ARG A 114 7.63 18.08 1.90
CA ARG A 114 9.03 17.97 2.37
C ARG A 114 9.20 17.00 3.54
N ARG A 115 8.18 16.86 4.40
CA ARG A 115 8.18 15.88 5.49
C ARG A 115 7.96 14.46 4.95
N LEU A 116 7.02 14.27 4.02
CA LEU A 116 6.79 12.98 3.36
C LEU A 116 8.06 12.44 2.69
N ARG A 117 8.84 13.31 2.04
CA ARG A 117 10.15 12.98 1.44
C ARG A 117 11.23 12.52 2.42
N ARG A 118 11.03 12.68 3.73
CA ARG A 118 12.00 12.33 4.78
C ARG A 118 11.53 11.18 5.66
N ILE A 119 10.38 10.58 5.35
CA ILE A 119 9.90 9.42 6.10
C ILE A 119 10.85 8.26 5.80
N GLU A 120 11.46 7.71 6.86
CA GLU A 120 12.37 6.57 6.77
C GLU A 120 11.63 5.34 6.22
N GLU A 121 12.39 4.42 5.61
CA GLU A 121 11.86 3.20 4.99
C GLU A 121 10.86 3.43 3.84
N THR A 122 10.70 4.69 3.40
CA THR A 122 9.91 5.06 2.22
C THR A 122 10.74 5.86 1.21
N GLU A 123 10.59 5.53 -0.06
CA GLU A 123 11.10 6.33 -1.17
C GLU A 123 9.94 7.14 -1.75
N PHE A 124 9.96 8.46 -1.54
CA PHE A 124 8.92 9.34 -2.09
C PHE A 124 8.92 9.31 -3.62
N VAL A 125 7.75 9.05 -4.21
CA VAL A 125 7.53 9.09 -5.66
C VAL A 125 6.83 10.39 -6.04
N ASP A 126 5.64 10.63 -5.50
CA ASP A 126 4.85 11.80 -5.85
C ASP A 126 3.85 12.20 -4.76
N PHE A 127 3.34 13.42 -4.86
CA PHE A 127 2.18 13.91 -4.11
C PHE A 127 1.30 14.77 -5.02
N VAL A 128 0.13 14.26 -5.39
CA VAL A 128 -0.80 14.91 -6.33
C VAL A 128 -2.22 14.79 -5.78
N ASP A 129 -2.94 15.91 -5.70
CA ASP A 129 -4.33 15.99 -5.27
C ASP A 129 -4.62 15.22 -3.97
N GLY A 130 -3.75 15.41 -2.97
CA GLY A 130 -3.88 14.75 -1.67
C GLY A 130 -3.49 13.28 -1.66
N THR A 131 -3.04 12.73 -2.80
CA THR A 131 -2.56 11.36 -2.90
C THR A 131 -1.05 11.32 -2.73
N TRP A 132 -0.59 10.65 -1.67
CA TRP A 132 0.83 10.38 -1.45
C TRP A 132 1.23 9.05 -2.07
N ILE A 133 2.19 9.07 -3.00
CA ILE A 133 2.75 7.90 -3.66
C ILE A 133 4.20 7.70 -3.21
N PHE A 134 4.52 6.49 -2.76
CA PHE A 134 5.86 6.13 -2.32
C PHE A 134 6.16 4.66 -2.58
N ARG A 135 7.44 4.29 -2.59
CA ARG A 135 7.90 2.90 -2.65
C ARG A 135 8.44 2.47 -1.30
N VAL A 136 8.33 1.18 -1.04
CA VAL A 136 8.95 0.49 0.09
C VAL A 136 9.78 -0.67 -0.45
N GLU A 137 10.87 -1.02 0.24
CA GLU A 137 11.72 -2.15 -0.17
C GLU A 137 11.14 -3.50 0.23
N HIS A 138 10.32 -3.56 1.28
CA HIS A 138 9.70 -4.77 1.82
C HIS A 138 8.60 -4.41 2.82
#